data_AF-A0A3S3LWF5-F1
#
_entry.id   AF-A0A3S3LWF5-F1
#
_cell.length_a   1.000
_cell.length_b   1.000
_cell.length_c   1.000
_cell.angle_alpha   90.00
_cell.angle_beta   90.00
_cell.angle_gamma   90.00
#
_symmetry.space_group_name_H-M   'P 1'
#
loop_
_entity.id
_entity.type
_entity.pdbx_description
1 polymer ?
#
loop_
_entity_poly.entity_id
_entity_poly.type
_entity_poly.pdbx_seq_one_letter_code
_entity_poly.pdbx_strand_id
1 'polypeptide(L)'
;MRRAGARRYQGGPRARFPLRLVLVTVAAVSALVTQFLLHNSSPLPEVSLQNIINPRPAATIAGVASVIDGDTIEIHGQRVRFNGIDAPESRQYCDDAKGFEYPCGRRSAEALDKFLAASRPVQCAFVAWDRYGRFVGNCTRADGADVAAWMVGQGQALDWPKYSNGAYAAPQARALAAKLGLWVGNFQAPWDWRAQHNHVQAPSAPTFALGSGNAGCNIKGNVSAGGERIYHVPGQKYYGLTLINLAKGERWFCSEAEAVAAGWRKSKL
;
A
#
# COMPACT_ATOMS: atom_id res chain seq x y z
N MET A 1 -18.04 14.51 115.03
CA MET A 1 -18.63 13.16 114.89
C MET A 1 -18.13 12.54 113.58
N ARG A 2 -17.53 11.34 113.67
CA ARG A 2 -17.38 10.22 112.67
C ARG A 2 -16.99 10.58 111.22
N ARG A 3 -15.75 10.27 110.80
CA ARG A 3 -15.23 9.00 110.22
C ARG A 3 -15.64 8.75 108.75
N ALA A 4 -14.64 8.70 107.85
CA ALA A 4 -14.38 7.65 106.85
C ALA A 4 -13.29 8.19 105.89
N GLY A 5 -12.19 7.52 105.57
CA GLY A 5 -11.91 6.09 105.54
C GLY A 5 -11.36 5.76 104.15
N ALA A 6 -10.05 5.97 103.93
CA ALA A 6 -9.37 5.58 102.71
C ALA A 6 -9.41 4.04 102.56
N ARG A 7 -9.95 3.54 101.45
CA ARG A 7 -9.85 2.12 101.08
C ARG A 7 -9.09 1.94 99.76
N ARG A 8 -7.98 1.24 99.90
CA ARG A 8 -7.10 0.66 98.87
C ARG A 8 -7.91 -0.07 97.79
N TYR A 9 -7.60 0.22 96.54
CA TYR A 9 -7.95 -0.62 95.40
C TYR A 9 -6.99 -1.82 95.37
N GLN A 10 -7.53 -3.03 95.51
CA GLN A 10 -6.80 -4.28 95.31
C GLN A 10 -6.61 -4.54 93.81
N GLY A 11 -5.39 -4.85 93.39
CA GLY A 11 -5.07 -5.28 92.03
C GLY A 11 -5.52 -6.72 91.78
N GLY A 12 -6.33 -6.92 90.74
CA GLY A 12 -6.63 -8.23 90.17
C GLY A 12 -5.49 -8.77 89.29
N PRO A 13 -5.41 -10.09 89.07
CA PRO A 13 -4.22 -10.73 88.52
C PRO A 13 -4.06 -10.48 87.02
N ARG A 14 -2.84 -10.14 86.59
CA ARG A 14 -2.46 -10.04 85.17
C ARG A 14 -2.52 -11.43 84.54
N ALA A 15 -3.47 -11.64 83.64
CA ALA A 15 -3.48 -12.79 82.75
C ALA A 15 -2.23 -12.78 81.87
N ARG A 16 -1.36 -13.79 82.03
CA ARG A 16 -0.20 -14.04 81.17
C ARG A 16 -0.70 -14.69 79.87
N PHE A 17 -0.79 -13.91 78.80
CA PHE A 17 -0.99 -14.46 77.46
C PHE A 17 0.32 -15.08 76.95
N PRO A 18 0.30 -16.29 76.38
CA PRO A 18 1.51 -16.94 75.90
C PRO A 18 2.08 -16.20 74.68
N LEU A 19 3.31 -15.69 74.81
CA LEU A 19 4.04 -14.91 73.81
C LEU A 19 4.12 -15.57 72.42
N ARG A 20 4.02 -16.90 72.36
CA ARG A 20 4.01 -17.67 71.10
C ARG A 20 2.78 -17.42 70.23
N LEU A 21 1.63 -17.04 70.82
CA LEU A 21 0.40 -16.80 70.05
C LEU A 21 0.37 -15.40 69.40
N VAL A 22 1.11 -14.44 69.97
CA VAL A 22 1.21 -13.07 69.44
C VAL A 22 2.15 -13.00 68.22
N LEU A 23 3.19 -13.84 68.18
CA LEU A 23 4.15 -13.86 67.06
C LEU A 23 3.57 -14.48 65.78
N VAL A 24 2.67 -15.45 65.89
CA VAL A 24 2.05 -16.12 64.73
C VAL A 24 1.07 -15.20 63.99
N THR A 25 0.38 -14.31 64.71
CA THR A 25 -0.58 -13.37 64.08
C THR A 25 0.12 -12.21 63.37
N VAL A 26 1.25 -11.71 63.88
CA VAL A 26 2.02 -10.64 63.22
C VAL A 26 2.62 -11.12 61.89
N ALA A 27 3.16 -12.34 61.84
CA ALA A 27 3.74 -12.91 60.62
C ALA A 27 2.68 -13.14 59.52
N ALA A 28 1.49 -13.63 59.88
CA ALA A 28 0.41 -13.88 58.92
C ALA A 28 -0.16 -12.58 58.32
N VAL A 29 -0.27 -11.51 59.12
CA VAL A 29 -0.71 -10.19 58.63
C VAL A 29 0.34 -9.56 57.71
N SER A 30 1.64 -9.70 58.01
CA SER A 30 2.69 -9.18 57.12
C SER A 30 2.74 -9.86 55.75
N ALA A 31 2.46 -11.17 55.67
CA ALA A 31 2.44 -11.91 54.41
C ALA A 31 1.21 -11.59 53.53
N LEU A 32 0.07 -11.33 54.15
CA LEU A 32 -1.14 -10.91 53.44
C LEU A 32 -1.05 -9.46 52.93
N VAL A 33 -0.40 -8.57 53.67
CA VAL A 33 -0.18 -7.17 53.22
C VAL A 33 0.77 -7.11 52.02
N THR A 34 1.82 -7.93 51.98
CA THR A 34 2.72 -7.99 50.81
C THR A 34 2.03 -8.59 49.58
N GLN A 35 1.16 -9.60 49.73
CA GLN A 35 0.39 -10.16 48.62
C GLN A 35 -0.68 -9.20 48.07
N PHE A 36 -1.30 -8.37 48.92
CA PHE A 36 -2.28 -7.36 48.50
C PHE A 36 -1.61 -6.19 47.75
N LEU A 37 -0.42 -5.76 48.19
CA LEU A 37 0.32 -4.68 47.52
C LEU A 37 0.90 -5.09 46.16
N LEU A 38 1.16 -6.39 45.93
CA LEU A 38 1.64 -6.90 44.64
C LEU A 38 0.51 -7.20 43.63
N HIS A 39 -0.72 -7.49 44.10
CA HIS A 39 -1.86 -7.76 43.22
C HIS A 39 -2.63 -6.49 42.80
N ASN A 40 -2.42 -5.36 43.48
CA ASN A 40 -3.19 -4.14 43.25
C ASN A 40 -2.39 -2.99 42.61
N SER A 41 -1.14 -3.25 42.23
CA SER A 41 -0.34 -2.35 41.40
C SER A 41 -0.71 -2.56 39.93
N SER A 42 -1.51 -1.65 39.39
CA SER A 42 -1.70 -1.56 37.95
C SER A 42 -0.33 -1.33 37.29
N PRO A 43 0.09 -2.16 36.31
CA PRO A 43 1.32 -1.88 35.58
C PRO A 43 1.17 -0.52 34.90
N LEU A 44 2.21 0.31 35.02
CA LEU A 44 2.29 1.56 34.27
C LEU A 44 2.07 1.26 32.78
N PRO A 45 1.34 2.10 32.04
CA PRO A 45 1.18 1.89 30.61
C PRO A 45 2.57 1.94 29.98
N GLU A 46 3.04 0.81 29.43
CA GLU A 46 4.18 0.81 28.54
C GLU A 46 3.82 1.68 27.34
N VAL A 47 4.36 2.89 27.30
CA VAL A 47 4.35 3.71 26.10
C VAL A 47 5.26 3.01 25.09
N SER A 48 4.67 2.09 24.32
CA SER A 48 5.38 1.41 23.25
C SER A 48 5.79 2.43 22.19
N LEU A 49 7.09 2.72 22.15
CA LEU A 49 7.75 3.54 21.13
C LEU A 49 7.52 2.98 19.71
N GLN A 50 7.03 1.74 19.57
CA GLN A 50 6.68 1.14 18.28
C GLN A 50 5.49 1.84 17.60
N ASN A 51 4.63 2.52 18.36
CA ASN A 51 3.50 3.28 17.79
C ASN A 51 3.90 4.67 17.27
N ILE A 52 5.13 5.13 17.51
CA ILE A 52 5.61 6.47 17.11
C ILE A 52 6.37 6.42 15.77
N ILE A 53 6.83 5.24 15.34
CA ILE A 53 7.74 5.09 14.17
C ILE A 53 7.04 4.44 12.95
N ASN A 54 5.81 3.96 13.09
CA ASN A 54 5.00 3.59 11.93
C ASN A 54 4.15 4.79 11.50
N PRO A 55 4.55 5.58 10.49
CA PRO A 55 3.55 6.34 9.76
C PRO A 55 2.53 5.30 9.26
N ARG A 56 1.31 5.33 9.81
CA ARG A 56 0.18 4.72 9.12
C ARG A 56 0.25 5.25 7.69
N PRO A 57 0.23 4.39 6.65
CA PRO A 57 0.21 4.90 5.28
C PRO A 57 -0.92 5.91 5.22
N ALA A 58 -0.64 7.11 4.72
CA ALA A 58 -1.67 8.11 4.51
C ALA A 58 -2.79 7.43 3.73
N ALA A 59 -3.91 7.14 4.39
CA ALA A 59 -4.95 6.26 3.87
C ALA A 59 -5.60 6.82 2.60
N THR A 60 -5.33 8.08 2.30
CA THR A 60 -5.81 8.83 1.17
C THR A 60 -4.74 9.81 0.72
N ILE A 61 -4.51 9.90 -0.58
CA ILE A 61 -3.71 10.97 -1.20
C ILE A 61 -4.68 11.94 -1.89
N ALA A 62 -4.46 13.24 -1.71
CA ALA A 62 -5.30 14.27 -2.30
C ALA A 62 -4.44 15.36 -2.93
N GLY A 63 -4.92 15.94 -4.03
CA GLY A 63 -4.22 17.03 -4.70
C GLY A 63 -4.76 17.34 -6.08
N VAL A 64 -4.10 18.26 -6.78
CA VAL A 64 -4.31 18.45 -8.21
C VAL A 64 -3.58 17.31 -8.92
N ALA A 65 -4.31 16.56 -9.74
CA ALA A 65 -3.74 15.44 -10.48
C ALA A 65 -3.20 15.89 -11.84
N SER A 66 -2.07 15.31 -12.25
CA SER A 66 -1.62 15.28 -13.64
C SER A 66 -2.06 13.96 -14.26
N VAL A 67 -2.68 13.98 -15.44
CA VAL A 67 -3.08 12.74 -16.13
C VAL A 67 -1.88 12.15 -16.88
N ILE A 68 -1.63 10.85 -16.68
CA ILE A 68 -0.57 10.11 -17.38
C ILE A 68 -1.17 9.34 -18.57
N ASP A 69 -2.26 8.61 -18.33
CA ASP A 69 -3.05 7.89 -19.32
C ASP A 69 -4.51 7.73 -18.82
N GLY A 70 -5.31 6.92 -19.50
CA GLY A 70 -6.74 6.78 -19.19
C GLY A 70 -7.07 6.08 -17.87
N ASP A 71 -6.12 5.46 -17.18
CA ASP A 71 -6.36 4.85 -15.87
C ASP A 71 -5.31 5.18 -14.81
N THR A 72 -4.35 6.05 -15.13
CA THR A 72 -3.26 6.45 -14.26
C THR A 72 -3.13 7.97 -14.18
N ILE A 73 -3.09 8.47 -12.94
CA ILE A 73 -2.81 9.87 -12.63
C ILE A 73 -1.58 9.99 -11.73
N GLU A 74 -1.04 11.19 -11.60
CA GLU A 74 0.03 11.52 -10.67
C GLU A 74 -0.41 12.64 -9.72
N ILE A 75 -0.21 12.44 -8.42
CA ILE A 75 -0.49 13.44 -7.39
C ILE A 75 0.78 13.57 -6.55
N HIS A 76 1.38 14.76 -6.53
CA HIS A 76 2.61 15.03 -5.76
C HIS A 76 3.75 14.02 -6.03
N GLY A 77 3.93 13.60 -7.28
CA GLY A 77 4.95 12.62 -7.69
C GLY A 77 4.58 11.16 -7.44
N GLN A 78 3.45 10.87 -6.78
CA GLN A 78 2.93 9.51 -6.63
C GLN A 78 2.00 9.17 -7.79
N ARG A 79 2.38 8.16 -8.58
CA ARG A 79 1.48 7.57 -9.58
C ARG A 79 0.41 6.72 -8.92
N VAL A 80 -0.84 6.98 -9.26
CA VAL A 80 -2.04 6.31 -8.79
C VAL A 80 -2.75 5.67 -9.97
N ARG A 81 -2.86 4.34 -9.96
CA ARG A 81 -3.69 3.59 -10.90
C ARG A 81 -5.09 3.44 -10.31
N PHE A 82 -6.11 3.68 -11.11
CA PHE A 82 -7.49 3.49 -10.66
C PHE A 82 -7.79 2.01 -10.44
N ASN A 83 -8.49 1.74 -9.35
CA ASN A 83 -8.91 0.40 -9.02
C ASN A 83 -10.06 -0.06 -9.93
N GLY A 84 -10.06 -1.34 -10.30
CA GLY A 84 -11.21 -2.00 -10.92
C GLY A 84 -11.51 -1.65 -12.38
N ILE A 85 -10.75 -0.77 -13.02
CA ILE A 85 -10.95 -0.41 -14.43
C ILE A 85 -9.69 -0.64 -15.25
N ASP A 86 -9.85 -0.67 -16.57
CA ASP A 86 -8.76 -0.72 -17.53
C ASP A 86 -9.05 0.22 -18.70
N ALA A 87 -8.19 1.21 -18.93
CA ALA A 87 -8.34 2.14 -20.04
C ALA A 87 -7.45 1.75 -21.22
N PRO A 88 -7.79 2.16 -22.47
CA PRO A 88 -6.92 1.94 -23.61
C PRO A 88 -5.55 2.58 -23.38
N GLU A 89 -4.50 1.84 -23.72
CA GLU A 89 -3.13 2.31 -23.56
C GLU A 89 -2.90 3.55 -24.43
N SER A 90 -2.07 4.51 -24.02
CA SER A 90 -1.88 5.79 -24.73
C SER A 90 -1.50 5.67 -26.21
N ARG A 91 -0.93 4.53 -26.60
CA ARG A 91 -0.50 4.16 -27.96
C ARG A 91 -1.54 3.30 -28.72
N GLN A 92 -2.63 2.94 -28.08
CA GLN A 92 -3.70 2.16 -28.67
C GLN A 92 -4.60 3.02 -29.56
N TYR A 93 -4.89 2.47 -30.74
CA TYR A 93 -5.84 2.99 -31.70
C TYR A 93 -7.08 2.09 -31.76
N CYS A 94 -8.21 2.70 -32.13
CA CYS A 94 -9.51 2.06 -32.24
C CYS A 94 -10.23 2.59 -33.48
N ASP A 95 -11.27 1.90 -33.93
CA ASP A 95 -12.06 2.29 -35.10
C ASP A 95 -13.37 2.93 -34.68
N ASP A 96 -13.77 4.02 -35.36
CA ASP A 96 -15.09 4.60 -35.18
C ASP A 96 -16.18 3.79 -35.92
N ALA A 97 -17.44 4.26 -35.85
CA ALA A 97 -18.57 3.61 -36.53
C ALA A 97 -18.41 3.46 -38.05
N LYS A 98 -17.53 4.26 -38.67
CA LYS A 98 -17.26 4.27 -40.12
C LYS A 98 -15.98 3.48 -40.46
N GLY A 99 -15.29 2.92 -39.47
CA GLY A 99 -14.02 2.22 -39.65
C GLY A 99 -12.81 3.15 -39.74
N PHE A 100 -12.93 4.42 -39.34
CA PHE A 100 -11.78 5.31 -39.27
C PHE A 100 -11.03 5.12 -37.96
N GLU A 101 -9.72 4.91 -38.09
CA GLU A 101 -8.84 4.75 -36.95
C GLU A 101 -8.67 6.09 -36.19
N TYR A 102 -8.71 6.03 -34.86
CA TYR A 102 -8.48 7.17 -33.97
C TYR A 102 -7.70 6.75 -32.71
N PRO A 103 -6.94 7.68 -32.09
CA PRO A 103 -6.09 7.36 -30.92
C PRO A 103 -6.92 7.30 -29.63
N CYS A 104 -7.62 6.20 -29.43
CA CYS A 104 -8.54 6.03 -28.31
C CYS A 104 -7.89 6.15 -26.93
N GLY A 105 -6.64 5.72 -26.75
CA GLY A 105 -5.93 5.90 -25.47
C GLY A 105 -5.69 7.36 -25.11
N ARG A 106 -5.24 8.17 -26.09
CA ARG A 106 -5.07 9.62 -25.88
C ARG A 106 -6.40 10.33 -25.65
N ARG A 107 -7.45 9.94 -26.37
CA ARG A 107 -8.80 10.50 -26.14
C ARG A 107 -9.34 10.16 -24.75
N SER A 108 -9.09 8.95 -24.25
CA SER A 108 -9.45 8.55 -22.88
C SER A 108 -8.74 9.41 -21.83
N ALA A 109 -7.42 9.60 -21.98
CA ALA A 109 -6.65 10.47 -21.10
C ALA A 109 -7.13 11.94 -21.15
N GLU A 110 -7.45 12.47 -22.34
CA GLU A 110 -7.99 13.83 -22.49
C GLU A 110 -9.37 13.98 -21.83
N ALA A 111 -10.23 12.97 -21.92
CA ALA A 111 -11.53 12.96 -21.26
C ALA A 111 -11.39 12.96 -19.73
N LEU A 112 -10.46 12.15 -19.21
CA LEU A 112 -10.12 12.13 -17.79
C LEU A 112 -9.62 13.50 -17.30
N ASP A 113 -8.72 14.14 -18.05
CA ASP A 113 -8.19 15.46 -17.70
C ASP A 113 -9.31 16.51 -17.59
N LYS A 114 -10.20 16.58 -18.59
CA LYS A 114 -11.36 17.47 -18.57
C LYS A 114 -12.28 17.20 -17.39
N PHE A 115 -12.53 15.93 -17.07
CA PHE A 115 -13.36 15.55 -15.92
C PHE A 115 -12.74 16.00 -14.60
N LEU A 116 -11.45 15.74 -14.38
CA LEU A 116 -10.75 16.15 -13.16
C LEU A 116 -10.59 17.67 -13.05
N ALA A 117 -10.49 18.38 -14.18
CA ALA A 117 -10.46 19.84 -14.20
C ALA A 117 -11.78 20.48 -13.73
N ALA A 118 -12.91 19.80 -13.90
CA ALA A 118 -14.23 20.34 -13.56
C ALA A 118 -14.48 20.46 -12.04
N SER A 119 -13.76 19.71 -11.18
CA SER A 119 -13.79 19.91 -9.72
C SER A 119 -12.54 19.31 -9.07
N ARG A 120 -11.86 20.10 -8.24
CA ARG A 120 -10.56 19.79 -7.62
C ARG A 120 -10.61 20.05 -6.09
N PRO A 121 -9.75 19.38 -5.29
CA PRO A 121 -8.78 18.35 -5.67
C PRO A 121 -9.43 16.98 -5.93
N VAL A 122 -8.69 16.07 -6.55
CA VAL A 122 -9.04 14.65 -6.50
C VAL A 122 -8.53 14.06 -5.19
N GLN A 123 -9.26 13.12 -4.62
CA GLN A 123 -8.87 12.35 -3.44
C GLN A 123 -8.89 10.88 -3.80
N CYS A 124 -7.83 10.15 -3.50
CA CYS A 124 -7.66 8.74 -3.81
C CYS A 124 -7.39 7.94 -2.54
N ALA A 125 -8.36 7.11 -2.15
CA ALA A 125 -8.21 6.18 -1.03
C ALA A 125 -7.37 4.97 -1.47
N PHE A 126 -6.40 4.60 -0.65
CA PHE A 126 -5.52 3.46 -0.94
C PHE A 126 -6.31 2.14 -0.88
N VAL A 127 -6.11 1.29 -1.88
CA VAL A 127 -6.68 -0.07 -1.95
C VAL A 127 -5.58 -1.11 -1.80
N ALA A 128 -4.55 -1.02 -2.63
CA ALA A 128 -3.45 -1.98 -2.64
C ALA A 128 -2.22 -1.41 -3.36
N TRP A 129 -1.09 -2.09 -3.19
CA TRP A 129 0.04 -1.97 -4.11
C TRP A 129 -0.07 -3.08 -5.15
N ASP A 130 0.07 -2.74 -6.43
CA ASP A 130 0.14 -3.78 -7.45
C ASP A 130 1.51 -4.45 -7.49
N ARG A 131 1.65 -5.50 -8.30
CA ARG A 131 2.91 -6.27 -8.44
C ARG A 131 4.11 -5.44 -8.92
N TYR A 132 3.88 -4.25 -9.45
CA TYR A 132 4.90 -3.32 -9.95
C TYR A 132 5.18 -2.19 -8.94
N GLY A 133 4.58 -2.24 -7.75
CA GLY A 133 4.74 -1.21 -6.73
C GLY A 133 3.98 0.07 -7.02
N ARG A 134 2.93 0.04 -7.87
CA ARG A 134 2.08 1.20 -8.12
C ARG A 134 0.98 1.29 -7.07
N PHE A 135 0.68 2.52 -6.64
CA PHE A 135 -0.44 2.79 -5.75
C PHE A 135 -1.74 2.52 -6.52
N VAL A 136 -2.57 1.61 -6.04
CA VAL A 136 -3.91 1.36 -6.58
C VAL A 136 -4.92 1.99 -5.63
N GLY A 137 -5.82 2.82 -6.17
CA GLY A 137 -6.75 3.57 -5.35
C GLY A 137 -8.13 3.79 -5.96
N ASN A 138 -9.10 4.00 -5.06
CA ASN A 138 -10.44 4.48 -5.41
C ASN A 138 -10.41 6.01 -5.34
N CYS A 139 -10.67 6.69 -6.46
CA CYS A 139 -10.53 8.14 -6.56
C CYS A 139 -11.87 8.84 -6.76
N THR A 140 -12.05 9.97 -6.07
CA THR A 140 -13.23 10.83 -6.16
C THR A 140 -12.81 12.29 -6.35
N ARG A 141 -13.55 13.02 -7.18
CA ARG A 141 -13.43 14.48 -7.27
C ARG A 141 -13.98 15.15 -6.00
N ALA A 142 -13.68 16.43 -5.81
CA ALA A 142 -14.14 17.19 -4.65
C ALA A 142 -15.66 17.36 -4.57
N ASP A 143 -16.39 17.20 -5.68
CA ASP A 143 -17.86 17.16 -5.71
C ASP A 143 -18.45 15.76 -5.42
N GLY A 144 -17.59 14.78 -5.08
CA GLY A 144 -17.98 13.41 -4.76
C GLY A 144 -18.14 12.50 -5.98
N ALA A 145 -17.89 12.98 -7.19
CA ALA A 145 -17.98 12.13 -8.38
C ALA A 145 -16.87 11.06 -8.39
N ASP A 146 -17.26 9.79 -8.49
CA ASP A 146 -16.34 8.64 -8.60
C ASP A 146 -15.69 8.62 -10.00
N VAL A 147 -14.35 8.62 -10.01
CA VAL A 147 -13.57 8.71 -11.24
C VAL A 147 -13.73 7.45 -12.09
N ALA A 148 -13.67 6.26 -11.49
CA ALA A 148 -13.72 5.00 -12.21
C ALA A 148 -15.12 4.75 -12.80
N ALA A 149 -16.17 5.01 -12.04
CA ALA A 149 -17.55 4.93 -12.49
C ALA A 149 -17.84 5.91 -13.63
N TRP A 150 -17.28 7.13 -13.57
CA TRP A 150 -17.41 8.10 -14.65
C TRP A 150 -16.66 7.64 -15.91
N MET A 151 -15.41 7.20 -15.78
CA MET A 151 -14.60 6.71 -16.91
C MET A 151 -15.30 5.57 -17.64
N VAL A 152 -15.82 4.58 -16.90
CA VAL A 152 -16.56 3.46 -17.48
C VAL A 152 -17.91 3.92 -18.06
N GLY A 153 -18.62 4.80 -17.34
CA GLY A 153 -19.93 5.32 -17.78
C GLY A 153 -19.88 6.21 -19.01
N GLN A 154 -18.73 6.83 -19.31
CA GLN A 154 -18.48 7.59 -20.53
C GLN A 154 -17.80 6.75 -21.63
N GLY A 155 -17.61 5.44 -21.39
CA GLY A 155 -16.94 4.55 -22.33
C GLY A 155 -15.46 4.87 -22.55
N GLN A 156 -14.79 5.53 -21.60
CA GLN A 156 -13.37 5.87 -21.69
C GLN A 156 -12.48 4.78 -21.09
N ALA A 157 -13.05 3.88 -20.30
CA ALA A 157 -12.40 2.69 -19.75
C ALA A 157 -13.40 1.52 -19.69
N LEU A 158 -12.89 0.31 -19.53
CA LEU A 158 -13.68 -0.88 -19.29
C LEU A 158 -13.70 -1.24 -17.81
N ASP A 159 -14.83 -1.77 -17.36
CA ASP A 159 -14.89 -2.50 -16.09
C ASP A 159 -13.97 -3.71 -16.20
N TRP A 160 -13.06 -3.90 -15.24
CA TRP A 160 -12.14 -5.04 -15.23
C TRP A 160 -12.55 -6.05 -14.17
N PRO A 161 -13.32 -7.11 -14.54
CA PRO A 161 -13.95 -8.01 -13.56
C PRO A 161 -12.95 -8.68 -12.61
N LYS A 162 -11.70 -8.88 -13.05
CA LYS A 162 -10.61 -9.43 -12.25
C LYS A 162 -10.34 -8.62 -10.97
N TYR A 163 -10.50 -7.30 -11.01
CA TYR A 163 -10.19 -6.41 -9.89
C TYR A 163 -11.44 -5.72 -9.32
N SER A 164 -12.45 -5.45 -10.15
CA SER A 164 -13.68 -4.79 -9.69
C SER A 164 -14.75 -5.75 -9.18
N ASN A 165 -14.67 -7.04 -9.51
CA ASN A 165 -15.74 -8.01 -9.32
C ASN A 165 -17.10 -7.52 -9.91
N GLY A 166 -17.07 -6.76 -11.01
CA GLY A 166 -18.27 -6.27 -11.68
C GLY A 166 -18.84 -4.97 -11.12
N ALA A 167 -18.12 -4.28 -10.23
CA ALA A 167 -18.60 -3.04 -9.59
C ALA A 167 -19.03 -1.96 -10.61
N TYR A 168 -18.46 -1.96 -11.82
CA TYR A 168 -18.75 -0.98 -12.87
C TYR A 168 -19.55 -1.56 -14.05
N ALA A 169 -20.15 -2.75 -13.90
CA ALA A 169 -20.92 -3.38 -14.97
C ALA A 169 -22.14 -2.55 -15.42
N ALA A 170 -22.86 -1.95 -14.46
CA ALA A 170 -24.02 -1.10 -14.76
C ALA A 170 -23.67 0.20 -15.52
N PRO A 171 -22.66 1.01 -15.12
CA PRO A 171 -22.21 2.12 -15.95
C PRO A 171 -21.68 1.67 -17.31
N GLN A 172 -21.00 0.52 -17.40
CA GLN A 172 -20.52 -0.01 -18.68
C GLN A 172 -21.67 -0.34 -19.63
N ALA A 173 -22.71 -1.01 -19.13
CA ALA A 173 -23.90 -1.34 -19.92
C ALA A 173 -24.59 -0.07 -20.45
N ARG A 174 -24.63 1.02 -19.67
CA ARG A 174 -25.14 2.31 -20.12
C ARG A 174 -24.28 2.92 -21.23
N ALA A 175 -22.96 2.90 -21.08
CA ALA A 175 -22.03 3.40 -22.09
C ALA A 175 -22.14 2.62 -23.42
N LEU A 176 -22.28 1.30 -23.34
CA LEU A 176 -22.50 0.42 -24.48
C LEU A 176 -23.82 0.76 -25.20
N ALA A 177 -24.93 0.82 -24.45
CA ALA A 177 -26.26 1.10 -25.02
C ALA A 177 -26.32 2.50 -25.69
N ALA A 178 -25.62 3.48 -25.11
CA ALA A 178 -25.54 4.84 -25.64
C ALA A 178 -24.43 5.05 -26.68
N LYS A 179 -23.65 4.01 -27.01
CA LYS A 179 -22.50 4.06 -27.94
C LYS A 179 -21.52 5.19 -27.60
N LEU A 180 -21.12 5.28 -26.33
CA LEU A 180 -20.21 6.31 -25.83
C LEU A 180 -18.74 5.85 -25.87
N GLY A 181 -17.83 6.81 -26.09
CA GLY A 181 -16.39 6.56 -25.99
C GLY A 181 -15.93 5.45 -26.94
N LEU A 182 -15.35 4.38 -26.38
CA LEU A 182 -14.90 3.19 -27.12
C LEU A 182 -16.04 2.49 -27.85
N TRP A 183 -17.26 2.55 -27.31
CA TRP A 183 -18.45 1.86 -27.84
C TRP A 183 -19.04 2.52 -29.09
N VAL A 184 -18.44 3.59 -29.62
CA VAL A 184 -18.83 4.21 -30.90
C VAL A 184 -18.51 3.31 -32.10
N GLY A 185 -17.54 2.40 -31.96
CA GLY A 185 -17.10 1.53 -33.04
C GLY A 185 -16.40 0.29 -32.50
N ASN A 186 -15.38 -0.18 -33.20
CA ASN A 186 -14.67 -1.40 -32.85
C ASN A 186 -13.38 -1.08 -32.10
N PHE A 187 -13.07 -1.89 -31.10
CA PHE A 187 -11.84 -1.78 -30.35
C PHE A 187 -11.44 -3.13 -29.79
N GLN A 188 -10.15 -3.28 -29.54
CA GLN A 188 -9.61 -4.37 -28.75
C GLN A 188 -9.63 -3.98 -27.27
N ALA A 189 -10.03 -4.88 -26.38
CA ALA A 189 -9.99 -4.57 -24.96
C ALA A 189 -8.54 -4.28 -24.50
N PRO A 190 -8.30 -3.32 -23.60
CA PRO A 190 -6.93 -2.87 -23.31
C PRO A 190 -6.03 -3.96 -22.73
N TRP A 191 -6.58 -4.88 -21.94
CA TRP A 191 -5.84 -6.05 -21.44
C TRP A 191 -5.40 -7.00 -22.56
N ASP A 192 -6.22 -7.21 -23.59
CA ASP A 192 -5.88 -8.04 -24.75
C ASP A 192 -4.84 -7.32 -25.63
N TRP A 193 -5.01 -6.01 -25.80
CA TRP A 193 -4.06 -5.18 -26.52
C TRP A 193 -2.68 -5.22 -25.87
N ARG A 194 -2.59 -5.05 -24.55
CA ARG A 194 -1.34 -5.21 -23.81
C ARG A 194 -0.74 -6.60 -23.98
N ALA A 195 -1.54 -7.66 -23.89
CA ALA A 195 -1.05 -9.03 -24.02
C ALA A 195 -0.36 -9.26 -25.37
N GLN A 196 -0.88 -8.64 -26.45
CA GLN A 196 -0.34 -8.75 -27.81
C GLN A 196 0.82 -7.78 -28.07
N HIS A 197 0.80 -6.61 -27.45
CA HIS A 197 1.80 -5.55 -27.63
C HIS A 197 2.86 -5.52 -26.52
N ASN A 198 3.04 -6.64 -25.81
CA ASN A 198 4.07 -6.84 -24.77
C ASN A 198 5.49 -7.02 -25.34
N HIS A 199 5.70 -6.75 -26.63
CA HIS A 199 7.02 -6.57 -27.20
C HIS A 199 7.41 -5.07 -27.13
N VAL A 200 8.16 -4.72 -26.08
CA VAL A 200 8.94 -3.49 -25.91
C VAL A 200 8.13 -2.21 -25.57
N GLN A 201 8.02 -1.91 -24.28
CA GLN A 201 8.49 -0.65 -23.67
C GLN A 201 8.21 -0.68 -22.16
N ALA A 202 9.29 -0.68 -21.36
CA ALA A 202 9.20 -0.30 -19.96
C ALA A 202 8.72 1.17 -19.90
N PRO A 203 7.91 1.56 -18.90
CA PRO A 203 7.52 2.96 -18.75
C PRO A 203 8.77 3.83 -18.67
N SER A 204 8.82 4.89 -19.47
CA SER A 204 9.77 5.99 -19.29
C SER A 204 9.59 6.49 -17.85
N ALA A 205 10.53 6.14 -16.98
CA ALA A 205 10.66 6.78 -15.68
C ALA A 205 10.96 8.28 -15.92
N PRO A 206 10.43 9.19 -15.09
CA PRO A 206 10.66 10.61 -15.24
C PRO A 206 12.14 10.94 -15.09
N THR A 207 12.64 11.77 -15.99
CA THR A 207 14.02 12.26 -16.04
C THR A 207 14.27 13.32 -14.97
N PHE A 208 14.15 13.04 -13.67
CA PHE A 208 14.73 13.91 -12.63
C PHE A 208 15.11 13.11 -11.38
N ALA A 209 16.39 12.78 -11.27
CA ALA A 209 17.07 12.62 -9.98
C ALA A 209 18.56 12.90 -10.16
N LEU A 210 19.00 14.06 -9.66
CA LEU A 210 20.38 14.31 -9.29
C LEU A 210 20.73 13.34 -8.17
N GLY A 211 21.38 12.23 -8.52
CA GLY A 211 21.84 11.20 -7.60
C GLY A 211 22.62 10.16 -8.39
N SER A 212 23.94 10.19 -8.20
CA SER A 212 24.88 9.28 -8.85
C SER A 212 24.46 7.81 -8.62
N GLY A 213 24.12 7.12 -9.72
CA GLY A 213 23.59 5.76 -9.70
C GLY A 213 23.34 5.19 -11.10
N ASN A 214 24.37 5.24 -11.96
CA ASN A 214 24.52 4.48 -13.22
C ASN A 214 23.48 4.66 -14.33
N ALA A 215 23.54 5.81 -15.01
CA ALA A 215 22.90 6.07 -16.31
C ALA A 215 23.48 5.29 -17.51
N GLY A 216 24.22 4.19 -17.29
CA GLY A 216 24.86 3.40 -18.35
C GLY A 216 24.90 1.89 -18.10
N CYS A 217 24.34 1.41 -16.98
CA CYS A 217 24.51 0.02 -16.55
C CYS A 217 23.20 -0.71 -16.73
N ASN A 218 23.08 -1.35 -17.90
CA ASN A 218 21.86 -1.97 -18.38
C ASN A 218 21.91 -3.51 -18.33
N ILE A 219 22.86 -4.11 -17.61
CA ILE A 219 22.91 -5.56 -17.41
C ILE A 219 22.28 -5.86 -16.04
N LYS A 220 21.22 -6.64 -16.02
CA LYS A 220 20.43 -6.95 -14.82
C LYS A 220 20.93 -8.24 -14.17
N GLY A 221 21.40 -8.20 -12.93
CA GLY A 221 21.74 -9.39 -12.15
C GLY A 221 20.73 -9.71 -11.05
N ASN A 222 19.94 -10.77 -11.21
CA ASN A 222 19.06 -11.34 -10.16
C ASN A 222 19.54 -12.67 -9.51
N VAL A 223 19.16 -12.90 -8.26
CA VAL A 223 19.46 -14.12 -7.51
C VAL A 223 18.22 -15.02 -7.54
N SER A 224 18.36 -16.23 -8.09
CA SER A 224 17.26 -17.19 -8.17
C SER A 224 16.82 -17.66 -6.77
N ALA A 225 15.64 -18.29 -6.67
CA ALA A 225 15.18 -18.89 -5.41
C ALA A 225 16.16 -19.96 -4.87
N GLY A 226 16.94 -20.60 -5.74
CA GLY A 226 18.01 -21.55 -5.38
C GLY A 226 19.36 -20.88 -5.07
N GLY A 227 19.43 -19.55 -5.01
CA GLY A 227 20.65 -18.80 -4.71
C GLY A 227 21.59 -18.57 -5.90
N GLU A 228 21.19 -18.97 -7.11
CA GLU A 228 22.04 -18.78 -8.29
C GLU A 228 22.07 -17.31 -8.74
N ARG A 229 23.27 -16.78 -9.00
CA ARG A 229 23.49 -15.42 -9.50
C ARG A 229 23.46 -15.40 -11.03
N ILE A 230 22.41 -14.81 -11.61
CA ILE A 230 22.17 -14.82 -13.06
C ILE A 230 22.14 -13.38 -13.59
N TYR A 231 22.93 -13.09 -14.62
CA TYR A 231 22.86 -11.80 -15.31
C TYR A 231 22.15 -11.90 -16.66
N HIS A 232 21.43 -10.83 -17.00
CA HIS A 232 20.66 -10.67 -18.22
C HIS A 232 21.13 -9.43 -18.97
N VAL A 233 21.42 -9.58 -20.27
CA VAL A 233 21.76 -8.46 -21.17
C VAL A 233 20.53 -8.00 -21.95
N PRO A 234 20.45 -6.72 -22.36
CA PRO A 234 19.37 -6.23 -23.20
C PRO A 234 19.19 -7.10 -24.46
N GLY A 235 17.93 -7.41 -24.80
CA GLY A 235 17.58 -8.27 -25.92
C GLY A 235 17.42 -9.76 -25.60
N GLN A 236 17.82 -10.23 -24.41
CA GLN A 236 17.56 -11.61 -23.99
C GLN A 236 16.10 -11.84 -23.60
N LYS A 237 15.63 -13.09 -23.77
CA LYS A 237 14.23 -13.49 -23.53
C LYS A 237 13.72 -13.07 -22.15
N TYR A 238 14.55 -13.22 -21.13
CA TYR A 238 14.17 -12.92 -19.75
C TYR A 238 14.55 -11.50 -19.29
N TYR A 239 15.27 -10.70 -20.10
CA TYR A 239 15.74 -9.37 -19.69
C TYR A 239 14.61 -8.43 -19.26
N GLY A 240 13.49 -8.42 -20.01
CA GLY A 240 12.32 -7.62 -19.68
C GLY A 240 11.56 -8.12 -18.44
N LEU A 241 11.67 -9.41 -18.13
CA LEU A 241 10.99 -10.08 -17.01
C LEU A 241 11.80 -10.00 -15.71
N THR A 242 13.13 -9.89 -15.81
CA THR A 242 14.00 -9.78 -14.64
C THR A 242 13.82 -8.40 -14.00
N LEU A 243 13.40 -8.40 -12.73
CA LEU A 243 13.32 -7.23 -11.85
C LEU A 243 14.42 -7.37 -10.78
N ILE A 244 15.10 -6.27 -10.48
CA ILE A 244 16.20 -6.25 -9.53
C ILE A 244 15.70 -5.84 -8.16
N ASN A 245 15.95 -6.71 -7.18
CA ASN A 245 15.70 -6.48 -5.77
C ASN A 245 17.02 -6.28 -5.01
N LEU A 246 17.36 -5.01 -4.77
CA LEU A 246 18.59 -4.63 -4.05
C LEU A 246 18.69 -5.27 -2.66
N ALA A 247 17.57 -5.51 -1.98
CA ALA A 247 17.56 -6.15 -0.65
C ALA A 247 17.98 -7.63 -0.70
N LYS A 248 17.93 -8.28 -1.86
CA LYS A 248 18.43 -9.65 -2.08
C LYS A 248 19.88 -9.68 -2.58
N GLY A 249 20.55 -8.53 -2.64
CA GLY A 249 21.90 -8.41 -3.22
C GLY A 249 21.91 -8.49 -4.76
N GLU A 250 20.75 -8.35 -5.40
CA GLU A 250 20.61 -8.20 -6.85
C GLU A 250 21.07 -6.79 -7.24
N ARG A 251 21.63 -6.63 -8.45
CA ARG A 251 22.18 -5.35 -8.88
C ARG A 251 22.31 -5.23 -10.38
N TRP A 252 22.60 -4.02 -10.85
CA TRP A 252 22.99 -3.78 -12.24
C TRP A 252 24.50 -3.85 -12.41
N PHE A 253 24.92 -4.20 -13.64
CA PHE A 253 26.29 -4.23 -14.11
C PHE A 253 26.44 -3.34 -15.33
N CYS A 254 27.63 -2.78 -15.49
CA CYS A 254 27.98 -1.89 -16.60
C CYS A 254 28.64 -2.65 -17.76
N SER A 255 29.11 -3.89 -17.53
CA SER A 255 29.62 -4.79 -18.56
C SER A 255 29.43 -6.26 -18.19
N GLU A 256 29.40 -7.16 -19.19
CA GLU A 256 29.32 -8.60 -18.93
C GLU A 256 30.57 -9.09 -18.17
N ALA A 257 31.74 -8.49 -18.43
CA ALA A 257 32.98 -8.79 -17.71
C ALA A 257 32.87 -8.49 -16.21
N GLU A 258 32.24 -7.37 -15.84
CA GLU A 258 31.97 -7.02 -14.45
C GLU A 258 31.04 -8.04 -13.78
N ALA A 259 29.99 -8.49 -14.49
CA ALA A 259 29.07 -9.50 -13.99
C ALA A 259 29.78 -10.83 -13.72
N VAL A 260 30.58 -11.29 -14.68
CA VAL A 260 31.36 -12.51 -14.55
C VAL A 260 32.37 -12.40 -13.40
N ALA A 261 33.10 -11.29 -13.28
CA ALA A 261 34.05 -11.05 -12.20
C ALA A 261 33.38 -11.05 -10.81
N ALA A 262 32.12 -10.64 -10.73
CA ALA A 262 31.33 -10.67 -9.50
C ALA A 262 30.71 -12.05 -9.18
N GLY A 263 30.99 -13.07 -9.99
CA GLY A 263 30.49 -14.44 -9.82
C GLY A 263 29.08 -14.66 -10.37
N TRP A 264 28.66 -13.88 -11.36
CA TRP A 264 27.36 -14.00 -12.00
C TRP A 264 27.49 -14.73 -13.34
N ARG A 265 26.60 -15.70 -13.58
CA ARG A 265 26.56 -16.43 -14.86
C ARG A 265 25.51 -15.83 -15.81
N LYS A 266 25.73 -15.94 -17.12
CA LYS A 266 24.75 -15.47 -18.12
C LYS A 266 23.45 -16.27 -18.04
N SER A 267 22.32 -15.62 -18.30
CA SER A 267 21.05 -16.29 -18.54
C SER A 267 21.18 -17.29 -19.69
N LYS A 268 20.69 -18.51 -19.46
CA LYS A 268 20.50 -19.49 -20.53
C LYS A 268 19.11 -19.21 -21.10
N LEU A 269 19.06 -18.77 -22.36
CA LEU A 269 17.90 -18.23 -23.11
C LEU A 269 17.63 -16.73 -22.88
#